data_AF-A0A9P4R4Z3-F1
#
_entry.id   AF-A0A9P4R4Z3-F1
#
_cell.length_a   1.000
_cell.length_b   1.000
_cell.length_c   1.000
_cell.angle_alpha   90.00
_cell.angle_beta   90.00
_cell.angle_gamma   90.00
#
_symmetry.space_group_name_H-M   'P 1'
#
loop_
_entity.id
_entity.type
_entity.pdbx_description
1 polymer ?
#
loop_
_entity_poly.entity_id
_entity_poly.type
_entity_poly.pdbx_seq_one_letter_code
_entity_poly.pdbx_strand_id
1 'polypeptide(L)'
;VWDARSGKCLSTLEVGRSLHLISFDPNNNNLLRTDIGVIDISAQSISTLIAISAGPQIPQYQGVALSKDKVWITYKSNNLLWLPSEYRPSCSATIGDIIAIGVGNGRIWLCEVRSSTF
;
A
#
# COMPACT_ATOMS: atom_id res chain seq x y z
N VAL A 1 12.02 2.98 -5.40
CA VAL A 1 11.92 4.24 -6.14
C VAL A 1 13.30 4.66 -6.58
N TRP A 2 13.47 5.01 -7.84
CA TRP A 2 14.76 5.34 -8.45
C TRP A 2 14.70 6.71 -9.11
N ASP A 3 15.80 7.47 -9.03
CA ASP A 3 15.97 8.66 -9.84
C ASP A 3 16.37 8.25 -11.26
N ALA A 4 15.52 8.52 -12.24
CA ALA A 4 15.74 8.08 -13.62
C ALA A 4 16.93 8.77 -14.30
N ARG A 5 17.31 9.98 -13.83
CA ARG A 5 18.42 10.75 -14.41
C ARG A 5 19.78 10.21 -13.97
N SER A 6 19.94 9.93 -12.68
CA SER A 6 21.21 9.50 -12.08
C SER A 6 21.32 7.98 -11.92
N GLY A 7 20.21 7.25 -12.02
CA GLY A 7 20.16 5.82 -11.72
C GLY A 7 20.29 5.51 -10.22
N LYS A 8 20.23 6.52 -9.34
CA LYS A 8 20.35 6.32 -7.89
C LYS A 8 19.08 5.71 -7.31
N CYS A 9 19.22 4.68 -6.47
CA CYS A 9 18.12 4.20 -5.65
C CYS A 9 17.79 5.24 -4.58
N LEU A 10 16.57 5.78 -4.60
CA LEU A 10 16.10 6.76 -3.61
C LEU A 10 15.48 6.07 -2.40
N SER A 11 14.79 4.94 -2.60
CA SER A 11 14.09 4.22 -1.53
C SER A 11 13.77 2.80 -1.95
N THR A 12 13.92 1.86 -1.01
CA THR A 12 13.47 0.47 -1.13
C THR A 12 12.33 0.24 -0.15
N LEU A 13 11.18 -0.24 -0.64
CA LEU A 13 9.97 -0.45 0.16
C LEU A 13 9.71 -1.94 0.38
N GLU A 14 9.55 -2.36 1.63
CA GLU A 14 9.24 -3.74 1.99
C GLU A 14 7.73 -3.98 2.03
N VAL A 15 7.15 -4.19 0.85
CA VAL A 15 5.72 -4.48 0.70
C VAL A 15 5.38 -5.94 1.04
N GLY A 16 6.38 -6.84 0.95
CA GLY A 16 6.28 -8.26 1.32
C GLY A 16 5.40 -9.12 0.42
N ARG A 17 5.04 -8.63 -0.76
CA ARG A 17 4.28 -9.36 -1.78
C ARG A 17 4.51 -8.78 -3.17
N SER A 18 4.15 -9.56 -4.19
CA SER A 18 4.04 -9.07 -5.55
C SER A 18 2.89 -8.09 -5.66
N LEU A 19 3.16 -6.97 -6.32
CA LEU A 19 2.16 -5.98 -6.74
C LEU A 19 1.91 -6.18 -8.23
N HIS A 20 0.64 -6.26 -8.62
CA HIS A 20 0.25 -6.39 -10.02
C HIS A 20 -0.08 -5.05 -10.68
N LEU A 21 -0.30 -4.02 -9.86
CA LEU A 21 -0.50 -2.65 -10.29
C LEU A 21 0.44 -1.75 -9.51
N ILE A 22 1.20 -0.92 -10.23
CA ILE A 22 2.01 0.15 -9.64
C ILE A 22 1.95 1.34 -10.61
N SER A 23 1.47 2.48 -10.13
CA SER A 23 1.53 3.74 -10.88
C SER A 23 1.68 4.92 -9.95
N PHE A 24 2.35 5.99 -10.39
CA PHE A 24 2.29 7.27 -9.68
C PHE A 24 0.88 7.84 -9.74
N ASP A 25 0.46 8.53 -8.67
CA ASP A 25 -0.77 9.32 -8.74
C ASP A 25 -0.57 10.51 -9.70
N PRO A 26 -1.49 10.74 -10.64
CA PRO A 26 -1.34 11.79 -11.64
C PRO A 26 -1.35 13.21 -11.06
N ASN A 27 -1.90 13.38 -9.85
CA ASN A 27 -2.00 14.68 -9.18
C ASN A 27 -0.94 14.86 -8.09
N ASN A 28 -0.34 13.76 -7.61
CA ASN A 28 0.67 13.79 -6.55
C ASN A 28 1.76 12.73 -6.76
N ASN A 29 2.92 13.17 -7.25
CA ASN A 29 4.08 12.31 -7.50
C ASN A 29 4.65 11.64 -6.24
N ASN A 30 4.23 12.06 -5.04
CA ASN A 30 4.61 11.40 -3.80
C ASN A 30 3.69 10.22 -3.44
N LEU A 31 2.69 9.89 -4.27
CA LEU A 31 1.79 8.76 -4.03
C LEU A 31 1.97 7.70 -5.10
N LEU A 32 2.09 6.45 -4.65
CA LEU A 32 2.08 5.26 -5.49
C LEU A 32 0.76 4.52 -5.30
N ARG A 33 -0.03 4.43 -6.37
CA ARG A 33 -1.25 3.62 -6.41
C ARG A 33 -0.85 2.18 -6.69
N THR A 34 -1.35 1.26 -5.86
CA THR A 34 -1.12 -0.17 -6.01
C THR A 34 -2.43 -0.95 -5.92
N ASP A 35 -2.38 -2.26 -6.19
CA ASP A 35 -3.51 -3.18 -6.03
C ASP A 35 -3.85 -3.49 -4.55
N ILE A 36 -3.03 -3.01 -3.61
CA ILE A 36 -3.19 -3.26 -2.17
C ILE A 36 -3.39 -1.98 -1.35
N GLY A 37 -3.42 -0.81 -1.98
CA GLY A 37 -3.54 0.49 -1.32
C GLY A 37 -2.67 1.58 -1.94
N VAL A 38 -2.82 2.81 -1.47
CA VAL A 38 -2.00 3.96 -1.90
C VAL A 38 -0.86 4.17 -0.91
N ILE A 39 0.38 4.07 -1.39
CA ILE A 39 1.60 4.26 -0.59
C ILE A 39 2.07 5.70 -0.71
N ASP A 40 2.31 6.35 0.42
CA ASP A 40 2.98 7.63 0.51
C ASP A 40 4.51 7.45 0.51
N ILE A 41 5.17 8.04 -0.47
CA ILE A 41 6.62 8.06 -0.61
C ILE A 41 7.27 9.39 -0.21
N SER A 42 6.50 10.39 0.24
CA SER A 42 7.02 11.70 0.68
C SER A 42 7.92 11.60 1.92
N ALA A 43 7.59 10.68 2.84
CA ALA A 43 8.40 10.41 4.03
C ALA A 43 9.82 9.92 3.67
N GLN A 44 10.02 9.41 2.45
CA GLN A 44 11.30 8.91 1.97
C GLN A 44 12.19 10.01 1.37
N SER A 45 11.62 11.20 1.09
CA SER A 45 12.36 12.40 0.68
C SER A 45 13.18 13.00 1.82
N ILE A 46 12.82 12.73 3.07
CA ILE A 46 13.54 13.23 4.27
C ILE A 46 14.74 12.32 4.59
N SER A 47 14.64 11.01 4.33
CA SER A 47 15.75 10.07 4.51
C SER A 47 16.95 10.34 3.59
N THR A 48 16.73 11.06 2.48
CA THR A 48 17.81 11.50 1.57
C THR A 48 18.85 12.40 2.23
N LEU A 49 18.54 13.02 3.38
CA LEU A 49 19.48 13.85 4.12
C LEU A 49 20.32 13.07 5.16
N ILE A 50 19.97 11.81 5.48
CA ILE A 50 20.61 11.10 6.62
C ILE A 50 21.23 9.73 6.27
N ALA A 51 20.80 8.97 5.25
CA ALA A 51 21.18 7.56 5.21
C ALA A 51 22.03 7.13 3.99
N ILE A 52 23.34 7.12 4.22
CA ILE A 52 24.22 6.05 3.73
C ILE A 52 23.69 4.76 4.37
N SER A 53 23.28 3.76 3.56
CA SER A 53 22.74 2.46 4.04
C SER A 53 21.36 2.48 4.72
N ALA A 54 20.30 2.94 4.05
CA ALA A 54 18.93 2.67 4.50
C ALA A 54 18.48 1.29 3.99
N GLY A 55 18.24 0.35 4.92
CA GLY A 55 17.57 -0.92 4.63
C GLY A 55 16.14 -0.73 4.10
N PRO A 56 15.43 -1.83 3.79
CA PRO A 56 14.04 -1.78 3.34
C PRO A 56 13.16 -1.00 4.32
N GLN A 57 12.38 -0.06 3.81
CA GLN A 57 11.49 0.79 4.60
C GLN A 57 10.07 0.22 4.60
N ILE A 58 9.36 0.40 5.72
CA ILE A 58 7.95 0.01 5.83
C ILE A 58 7.11 1.03 5.04
N PRO A 59 6.28 0.58 4.07
CA PRO A 59 5.38 1.47 3.35
C PRO A 59 4.37 2.15 4.29
N GLN A 60 4.14 3.44 4.07
CA GLN A 60 3.06 4.18 4.74
C GLN A 60 1.87 4.29 3.79
N TYR A 61 0.67 3.93 4.24
CA TYR A 61 -0.54 3.98 3.42
C TYR A 61 -1.40 5.19 3.80
N GLN A 62 -2.01 5.88 2.83
CA GLN A 62 -2.86 7.06 3.11
C GLN A 62 -4.33 6.76 3.37
N GLY A 63 -4.83 5.58 2.98
CA GLY A 63 -6.24 5.21 3.07
C GLY A 63 -6.41 3.73 3.37
N VAL A 64 -7.43 3.10 2.79
CA VAL A 64 -7.59 1.65 2.88
C VAL A 64 -6.40 0.94 2.23
N ALA A 65 -5.87 -0.07 2.93
CA ALA A 65 -4.79 -0.89 2.42
C ALA A 65 -4.81 -2.29 3.03
N LEU A 66 -4.08 -3.22 2.44
CA LEU A 66 -3.94 -4.57 2.92
C LEU A 66 -2.58 -4.76 3.60
N SER A 67 -2.57 -5.41 4.77
CA SER A 67 -1.34 -5.70 5.50
C SER A 67 -0.42 -6.64 4.72
N LYS A 68 0.89 -6.58 5.04
CA LYS A 68 1.94 -7.41 4.45
C LYS A 68 1.62 -8.91 4.48
N ASP A 69 1.08 -9.39 5.59
CA ASP A 69 0.71 -10.78 5.84
C ASP A 69 -0.71 -11.15 5.34
N LYS A 70 -1.44 -10.18 4.79
CA LYS A 70 -2.80 -10.32 4.26
C LYS A 70 -3.86 -10.69 5.31
N VAL A 71 -3.59 -10.45 6.60
CA VAL A 71 -4.52 -10.77 7.68
C VAL A 71 -5.28 -9.55 8.22
N TRP A 72 -4.93 -8.34 7.77
CA TRP A 72 -5.63 -7.12 8.13
C TRP A 72 -5.96 -6.27 6.91
N ILE A 73 -7.19 -5.76 6.86
CA ILE A 73 -7.45 -4.48 6.21
C ILE A 73 -7.03 -3.40 7.19
N THR A 74 -6.25 -2.46 6.68
CA THR A 74 -5.72 -1.31 7.40
C THR A 74 -6.33 -0.03 6.85
N TYR A 75 -6.36 1.01 7.68
CA TYR A 75 -6.66 2.37 7.25
C TYR A 75 -5.58 3.30 7.81
N LYS A 76 -4.92 4.06 6.93
CA LYS A 76 -3.78 4.92 7.31
C LYS A 76 -2.69 4.17 8.07
N SER A 77 -2.27 3.01 7.56
CA SER A 77 -1.30 2.09 8.19
C SER A 77 -1.73 1.49 9.54
N ASN A 78 -2.95 1.72 10.02
CA ASN A 78 -3.45 1.14 11.27
C ASN A 78 -4.38 -0.04 10.99
N ASN A 79 -4.23 -1.12 11.74
CA ASN A 79 -5.08 -2.30 11.64
C ASN A 79 -6.54 -1.93 11.96
N LEU A 80 -7.46 -2.22 11.02
CA LEU A 80 -8.88 -1.88 11.15
C LEU A 80 -9.75 -3.14 11.24
N LEU A 81 -9.58 -4.08 10.31
CA LEU A 81 -10.39 -5.29 10.23
C LEU A 81 -9.51 -6.52 10.04
N TRP A 82 -9.61 -7.46 10.97
CA TRP A 82 -8.92 -8.75 10.87
C TRP A 82 -9.64 -9.68 9.89
N LEU A 83 -8.88 -10.45 9.12
CA LEU A 83 -9.37 -11.36 8.09
C LEU A 83 -9.21 -12.84 8.52
N PRO A 84 -10.34 -13.54 8.75
CA PRO A 84 -10.36 -14.99 8.84
C PRO A 84 -9.79 -15.62 7.56
N SER A 85 -9.24 -16.83 7.65
CA SER A 85 -8.52 -17.47 6.54
C SER A 85 -9.34 -17.60 5.26
N GLU A 86 -10.64 -17.84 5.39
CA GLU A 86 -11.60 -17.98 4.29
C GLU A 86 -11.93 -16.66 3.56
N TYR A 87 -11.56 -15.51 4.13
CA TYR A 87 -11.72 -14.18 3.50
C TYR A 87 -10.40 -13.61 2.99
N ARG A 88 -9.27 -14.29 3.21
CA ARG A 88 -7.95 -13.74 2.84
C ARG A 88 -7.76 -13.64 1.32
N PRO A 89 -7.15 -12.55 0.84
CA PRO A 89 -6.97 -12.31 -0.59
C PRO A 89 -5.96 -13.25 -1.25
N SER A 90 -6.33 -13.71 -2.44
CA SER A 90 -5.41 -14.13 -3.50
C SER A 90 -5.02 -12.96 -4.41
N CYS A 91 -5.95 -12.04 -4.66
CA CYS A 91 -5.76 -10.78 -5.37
C CYS A 91 -6.61 -9.66 -4.72
N SER A 92 -6.31 -8.42 -5.06
CA SER A 92 -7.03 -7.25 -4.55
C SER A 92 -7.03 -6.11 -5.58
N ALA A 93 -7.90 -5.12 -5.36
CA ALA A 93 -7.85 -3.84 -6.04
C ALA A 93 -8.39 -2.75 -5.10
N THR A 94 -7.86 -1.53 -5.20
CA THR A 94 -8.26 -0.41 -4.34
C THR A 94 -8.71 0.80 -5.15
N ILE A 95 -9.80 1.44 -4.72
CA ILE A 95 -10.28 2.72 -5.25
C ILE A 95 -10.84 3.58 -4.11
N GLY A 96 -10.26 4.75 -3.90
CA GLY A 96 -10.58 5.57 -2.72
C GLY A 96 -10.38 4.77 -1.43
N ASP A 97 -11.38 4.79 -0.55
CA ASP A 97 -11.42 4.02 0.70
C ASP A 97 -12.16 2.67 0.56
N ILE A 98 -12.25 2.15 -0.67
CA ILE A 98 -12.81 0.83 -0.99
C ILE A 98 -11.69 -0.12 -1.40
N ILE A 99 -11.70 -1.32 -0.83
CA ILE A 99 -10.88 -2.46 -1.26
C ILE A 99 -11.78 -3.61 -1.73
N ALA A 100 -11.51 -4.10 -2.94
CA ALA A 100 -12.08 -5.33 -3.46
C ALA A 100 -11.10 -6.48 -3.24
N ILE A 101 -11.60 -7.61 -2.76
CA ILE A 101 -10.81 -8.78 -2.41
C ILE A 101 -11.31 -9.99 -3.20
N GLY A 102 -10.42 -10.61 -3.96
CA GLY A 102 -10.65 -11.91 -4.60
C GLY A 102 -10.02 -13.03 -3.77
N VAL A 103 -10.84 -13.98 -3.32
CA VAL A 103 -10.41 -15.14 -2.53
C VAL A 103 -10.04 -16.30 -3.47
N GLY A 104 -9.13 -17.18 -3.04
CA GLY A 104 -8.64 -18.29 -3.86
C GLY A 104 -9.70 -19.32 -4.32
N ASN A 105 -10.91 -19.28 -3.75
CA ASN A 105 -12.06 -20.09 -4.18
C ASN A 105 -12.97 -19.38 -5.20
N GLY A 106 -12.56 -18.21 -5.72
CA GLY A 106 -13.30 -17.44 -6.71
C GLY A 106 -14.34 -16.46 -6.14
N ARG A 107 -14.54 -16.42 -4.81
CA ARG A 107 -15.43 -15.42 -4.19
C ARG A 107 -14.80 -14.04 -4.21
N ILE A 108 -15.64 -13.03 -4.37
CA ILE A 108 -15.25 -11.61 -4.31
C ILE A 108 -16.08 -10.91 -3.23
N TRP A 109 -15.43 -10.06 -2.45
CA TRP A 109 -16.11 -9.18 -1.51
C TRP A 109 -15.47 -7.79 -1.51
N LEU A 110 -16.24 -6.79 -1.07
CA LEU A 110 -15.81 -5.40 -0.98
C LEU A 110 -15.86 -4.94 0.48
N CYS A 111 -14.92 -4.09 0.86
CA CYS A 111 -14.94 -3.37 2.12
C CYS A 111 -14.74 -1.88 1.85
N GLU A 112 -15.67 -1.08 2.35
CA GLU A 112 -15.61 0.38 2.33
C GLU A 112 -15.34 0.87 3.75
N VAL A 113 -14.30 1.69 3.91
CA VAL A 113 -14.01 2.36 5.17
C VAL A 113 -14.65 3.74 5.14
N ARG A 114 -15.60 3.99 6.03
CA ARG A 114 -16.21 5.31 6.19
C ARG A 114 -15.68 5.98 7.45
N SER A 115 -15.16 7.19 7.30
CA SER A 115 -14.91 8.07 8.45
C SER A 115 -16.20 8.81 8.78
N SER A 116 -16.69 8.65 10.00
CA SER A 116 -17.75 9.52 10.54
C SER A 116 -17.12 10.86 10.93
N THR A 117 -17.30 11.87 10.10
CA THR A 117 -17.09 13.25 10.53
C THR A 117 -18.31 13.63 11.38
N PHE A 118 -18.12 13.77 12.70
CA PHE A 118 -19.08 14.42 13.59
C PHE A 118 -18.74 15.90 13.72
#